data_AF-A0A2W1ASI4-F1
#
_entry.id   AF-A0A2W1ASI4-F1
#
_cell.length_a   1.000
_cell.length_b   1.000
_cell.length_c   1.000
_cell.angle_alpha   90.00
_cell.angle_beta   90.00
_cell.angle_gamma   90.00
#
_symmetry.space_group_name_H-M   'P 1'
#
loop_
_entity.id
_entity.type
_entity.pdbx_description
1 polymer ?
#
loop_
_entity_poly.entity_id
_entity_poly.type
_entity_poly.pdbx_seq_one_letter_code
_entity_poly.pdbx_strand_id
1 'polypeptide(L)'
;MLGVVYSLLTVAGFAFTYFIVRLATQHIRASTVTLISATVSGIVGFAIVAIFLREQLLGITLVAFGWFLLVAFTQVLLARYLSYTSVHWAGITRATPILSTTPLFAMILGVVFLDERVTPLLLIGTLAITAGIILIVRQQGRA
;
A
#
# COMPACT_ATOMS: atom_id res chain seq x y z
N MET A 1 -16.81 11.51 8.62
CA MET A 1 -17.28 10.12 8.81
C MET A 1 -17.07 9.23 7.57
N LEU A 2 -17.45 9.65 6.36
CA LEU A 2 -17.26 8.85 5.13
C LEU A 2 -15.80 8.39 4.90
N GLY A 3 -14.81 9.26 5.14
CA GLY A 3 -13.39 8.88 5.01
C GLY A 3 -12.94 7.73 5.92
N VAL A 4 -13.51 7.63 7.14
CA VAL A 4 -13.23 6.53 8.07
C VAL A 4 -13.78 5.22 7.51
N VAL A 5 -15.00 5.26 6.96
CA VAL A 5 -15.64 4.09 6.33
C VAL A 5 -14.82 3.60 5.13
N TYR A 6 -14.40 4.50 4.24
CA TYR A 6 -13.54 4.13 3.11
C TYR A 6 -12.22 3.52 3.57
N SER A 7 -11.60 4.08 4.60
CA SER A 7 -10.35 3.53 5.16
C SER A 7 -10.54 2.11 5.70
N LEU A 8 -11.64 1.84 6.41
CA LEU A 8 -11.97 0.50 6.91
C LEU A 8 -12.20 -0.50 5.77
N LEU A 9 -12.95 -0.11 4.74
CA LEU A 9 -13.18 -0.94 3.55
C LEU A 9 -11.86 -1.24 2.83
N THR A 10 -10.98 -0.25 2.70
CA THR A 10 -9.66 -0.41 2.11
C THR A 10 -8.80 -1.40 2.89
N VAL A 11 -8.76 -1.31 4.22
CA VAL A 11 -7.98 -2.25 5.05
C VAL A 11 -8.52 -3.67 4.95
N ALA A 12 -9.84 -3.86 4.94
CA ALA A 12 -10.45 -5.17 4.71
C ALA A 12 -10.07 -5.75 3.34
N GLY A 13 -10.13 -4.93 2.28
CA GLY A 13 -9.71 -5.31 0.93
C GLY A 13 -8.23 -5.67 0.84
N PHE A 14 -7.35 -4.92 1.50
CA PHE A 14 -5.92 -5.23 1.56
C PHE A 14 -5.64 -6.53 2.32
N ALA A 15 -6.32 -6.78 3.44
CA ALA A 15 -6.17 -8.03 4.19
C ALA A 15 -6.53 -9.24 3.32
N PHE A 16 -7.66 -9.18 2.61
CA PHE A 16 -8.07 -10.23 1.67
C PHE A 16 -7.10 -10.37 0.49
N THR A 17 -6.57 -9.26 -0.02
CA THR A 17 -5.55 -9.28 -1.09
C THR A 17 -4.28 -9.99 -0.64
N TYR A 18 -3.76 -9.70 0.56
CA TYR A 18 -2.56 -10.37 1.06
C TYR A 18 -2.78 -11.86 1.31
N PHE A 19 -3.99 -12.27 1.70
CA PHE A 19 -4.38 -13.68 1.76
C PHE A 19 -4.26 -14.35 0.39
N ILE A 20 -4.85 -13.77 -0.66
CA ILE A 20 -4.77 -14.32 -2.03
C ILE A 20 -3.33 -14.31 -2.54
N VAL A 21 -2.58 -13.24 -2.32
CA VAL A 21 -1.17 -13.13 -2.75
C VAL A 21 -0.33 -14.22 -2.11
N ARG A 22 -0.53 -14.53 -0.83
CA ARG A 22 0.17 -15.64 -0.18
C ARG A 22 -0.14 -16.97 -0.85
N LEU A 23 -1.41 -17.23 -1.16
CA LEU A 23 -1.83 -18.46 -1.84
C LEU A 23 -1.22 -18.56 -3.25
N ALA A 24 -1.25 -17.46 -4.00
CA ALA A 24 -0.67 -17.39 -5.35
C ALA A 24 0.86 -17.56 -5.31
N THR A 25 1.53 -16.95 -4.34
CA THR A 25 2.99 -17.00 -4.23
C THR A 25 3.54 -18.34 -3.72
N GLN A 26 2.69 -19.26 -3.23
CA GLN A 26 3.11 -20.64 -2.96
C GLN A 26 3.35 -21.44 -4.25
N HIS A 27 2.70 -21.06 -5.35
CA HIS A 27 2.75 -21.80 -6.62
C HIS A 27 3.57 -21.04 -7.68
N ILE A 28 3.71 -19.73 -7.53
CA ILE A 28 4.30 -18.85 -8.54
C ILE A 28 5.23 -17.84 -7.86
N ARG A 29 6.30 -17.40 -8.53
CA ARG A 29 7.19 -16.34 -8.03
C ARG A 29 6.45 -15.02 -7.78
N ALA A 30 6.85 -14.29 -6.73
CA ALA A 30 6.28 -13.00 -6.37
C ALA A 30 6.37 -11.93 -7.48
N SER A 31 7.42 -11.97 -8.31
CA SER A 31 7.56 -11.09 -9.48
C SER A 31 6.43 -11.28 -10.47
N THR A 32 6.10 -12.54 -10.78
CA THR A 32 5.05 -12.89 -11.74
C THR A 32 3.66 -12.51 -11.20
N VAL A 33 3.40 -12.78 -9.91
CA VAL A 33 2.15 -12.34 -9.26
C VAL A 33 2.02 -10.82 -9.31
N THR A 34 3.12 -10.09 -9.04
CA THR A 34 3.12 -8.62 -9.07
C THR A 34 2.82 -8.10 -10.47
N LEU A 35 3.46 -8.62 -11.51
CA LEU A 35 3.24 -8.19 -12.90
C LEU A 35 1.82 -8.50 -13.37
N ILE A 36 1.36 -9.75 -13.20
CA ILE A 36 0.02 -10.16 -13.65
C ILE A 36 -1.05 -9.33 -12.95
N SER A 37 -1.00 -9.21 -11.62
CA SER A 37 -1.97 -8.40 -10.89
C SER A 37 -1.88 -6.92 -11.28
N ALA A 38 -0.74 -6.42 -11.79
CA ALA A 38 -0.57 -4.99 -12.10
C ALA A 38 -1.20 -4.69 -13.44
N THR A 39 -0.94 -5.56 -14.42
CA THR A 39 -1.54 -5.51 -15.73
C THR A 39 -3.05 -5.66 -15.65
N VAL A 40 -3.55 -6.66 -14.92
CA VAL A 40 -5.01 -6.87 -14.79
C VAL A 40 -5.68 -5.71 -14.09
N SER A 41 -5.18 -5.28 -12.92
CA SER A 41 -5.76 -4.13 -12.22
C SER A 41 -5.64 -2.83 -13.02
N GLY A 42 -4.56 -2.65 -13.77
CA GLY A 42 -4.34 -1.49 -14.64
C GLY A 42 -5.34 -1.45 -15.79
N ILE A 43 -5.58 -2.56 -16.48
CA ILE A 43 -6.56 -2.66 -17.58
C ILE A 43 -7.96 -2.41 -17.05
N VAL A 44 -8.35 -3.08 -15.97
CA VAL A 44 -9.68 -2.92 -15.38
C VAL A 44 -9.89 -1.48 -14.88
N GLY A 45 -8.90 -0.92 -14.18
CA GLY A 45 -8.95 0.46 -13.71
C GLY A 45 -9.06 1.46 -14.86
N PHE A 46 -8.25 1.29 -15.90
CA PHE A 46 -8.31 2.14 -17.09
C PHE A 46 -9.67 2.05 -17.80
N ALA A 47 -10.22 0.84 -17.97
CA ALA A 47 -11.53 0.65 -18.60
C ALA A 47 -12.65 1.37 -17.83
N ILE A 48 -12.65 1.28 -16.49
CA ILE A 48 -13.62 1.98 -15.64
C ILE A 48 -13.48 3.49 -15.83
N VAL A 49 -12.27 4.04 -15.72
CA VAL A 49 -12.05 5.49 -15.86
C VAL A 49 -12.42 5.95 -17.28
N ALA A 50 -12.12 5.16 -18.32
CA ALA A 50 -12.48 5.46 -19.70
C ALA A 50 -14.00 5.54 -19.94
N ILE A 51 -14.78 4.70 -19.25
CA ILE A 51 -16.25 4.66 -19.38
C ILE A 51 -16.89 5.82 -18.60
N PHE A 52 -16.47 6.04 -17.35
CA PHE A 52 -17.18 6.95 -16.44
C PHE A 52 -16.60 8.38 -16.40
N LEU A 53 -15.31 8.54 -16.68
CA LEU A 53 -14.55 9.79 -16.48
C LEU A 53 -13.84 10.26 -17.77
N ARG A 54 -14.43 9.97 -18.93
CA ARG A 54 -13.84 10.26 -20.26
C ARG A 54 -13.43 11.72 -20.45
N GLU A 55 -14.26 12.66 -20.00
CA GLU A 55 -14.00 14.11 -20.08
C GLU A 55 -12.74 14.50 -19.30
N GLN A 56 -12.53 13.92 -18.12
CA GLN A 56 -11.37 14.22 -17.26
C GLN A 56 -10.07 13.63 -17.81
N LEU A 57 -10.14 12.48 -18.50
CA LEU A 57 -8.98 11.87 -19.16
C LEU A 57 -8.42 12.76 -20.28
N LEU A 58 -9.28 13.43 -21.03
CA LEU A 58 -8.87 14.31 -22.12
C LEU A 58 -8.33 15.66 -21.62
N GLY A 59 -8.65 16.04 -20.38
CA GLY A 59 -8.15 17.26 -19.72
C GLY A 59 -6.85 17.11 -18.95
N ILE A 60 -6.18 15.93 -19.00
CA ILE A 60 -4.97 15.69 -18.21
C ILE A 60 -3.82 16.58 -18.69
N THR A 61 -3.31 17.41 -17.78
CA THR A 61 -2.11 18.22 -18.02
C THR A 61 -0.86 17.34 -18.04
N LEU A 62 0.17 17.70 -18.82
CA LEU A 62 1.44 16.98 -18.90
C LEU A 62 2.11 16.77 -17.52
N VAL A 63 1.97 17.75 -16.63
CA VAL A 63 2.45 17.67 -15.23
C VAL A 63 1.74 16.57 -14.45
N ALA A 64 0.41 16.47 -14.56
CA ALA A 64 -0.37 15.42 -13.91
C ALA A 64 -0.02 14.03 -14.46
N PHE A 65 0.24 13.92 -15.76
CA PHE A 65 0.73 12.69 -16.36
C PHE A 65 2.09 12.25 -15.77
N GLY A 66 3.00 13.20 -15.53
CA GLY A 66 4.27 12.93 -14.83
C GLY A 66 4.06 12.35 -13.42
N TRP A 67 3.14 12.92 -12.65
CA TRP A 67 2.79 12.39 -11.33
C TRP A 67 2.17 10.98 -11.40
N PHE A 68 1.30 10.71 -12.38
CA PHE A 68 0.75 9.37 -12.58
C PHE A 68 1.83 8.33 -12.90
N LEU A 69 2.82 8.67 -13.72
CA LEU A 69 3.96 7.79 -13.99
C LEU A 69 4.78 7.50 -12.74
N LEU A 70 5.04 8.53 -11.93
CA LEU A 70 5.77 8.37 -10.67
C LEU A 70 5.02 7.46 -9.69
N VAL A 71 3.69 7.65 -9.57
CA VAL A 71 2.83 6.79 -8.75
C VAL A 71 2.82 5.37 -9.28
N ALA A 72 2.65 5.17 -10.59
CA ALA A 72 2.65 3.84 -11.19
C ALA A 72 3.98 3.10 -10.93
N PHE A 73 5.10 3.79 -11.11
CA PHE A 73 6.43 3.22 -10.87
C PHE A 73 6.62 2.83 -9.40
N THR A 74 6.39 3.78 -8.49
CA THR A 74 6.60 3.56 -7.05
C THR A 74 5.61 2.56 -6.45
N GLN A 75 4.35 2.58 -6.88
CA GLN A 75 3.34 1.63 -6.40
C GLN A 75 3.60 0.22 -6.92
N VAL A 76 3.75 0.05 -8.24
CA VAL A 76 3.81 -1.29 -8.83
C VAL A 76 5.17 -1.95 -8.60
N LEU A 77 6.26 -1.25 -8.94
CA LEU A 77 7.60 -1.85 -8.92
C LEU A 77 8.23 -1.82 -7.53
N LEU A 78 8.03 -0.75 -6.76
CA LEU A 78 8.68 -0.63 -5.47
C LEU A 78 7.78 -1.20 -4.37
N ALA A 79 6.65 -0.56 -4.08
CA ALA A 79 5.83 -0.92 -2.95
C ALA A 79 5.24 -2.33 -3.07
N ARG A 80 4.58 -2.63 -4.19
CA ARG A 80 3.80 -3.88 -4.32
C ARG A 80 4.68 -5.10 -4.51
N TYR A 81 5.73 -5.00 -5.34
CA TYR A 81 6.70 -6.09 -5.50
C TYR A 81 7.39 -6.45 -4.18
N LEU A 82 7.91 -5.45 -3.45
CA LEU A 82 8.57 -5.69 -2.16
C LEU A 82 7.60 -6.24 -1.13
N SER A 83 6.37 -5.73 -1.09
CA SER A 83 5.32 -6.24 -0.18
C SER A 83 4.97 -7.70 -0.50
N TYR A 84 4.72 -8.06 -1.75
CA TYR A 84 4.39 -9.44 -2.12
C TYR A 84 5.57 -10.39 -1.91
N THR A 85 6.79 -9.91 -2.14
CA THR A 85 8.01 -10.65 -1.84
C THR A 85 8.15 -10.89 -0.34
N SER A 86 7.92 -9.87 0.49
CA SER A 86 7.92 -10.03 1.95
C SER A 86 6.89 -11.07 2.42
N VAL A 87 5.69 -11.07 1.83
CA VAL A 87 4.63 -12.05 2.13
C VAL A 87 5.01 -13.45 1.63
N HIS A 88 5.72 -13.56 0.50
CA HIS A 88 6.22 -14.84 -0.01
C HIS A 88 7.27 -15.46 0.92
N TRP A 89 8.24 -14.69 1.40
CA TRP A 89 9.32 -15.18 2.26
C TRP A 89 8.94 -15.32 3.73
N ALA A 90 8.35 -14.27 4.32
CA ALA A 90 8.05 -14.22 5.76
C ALA A 90 6.64 -14.74 6.10
N GLY A 91 5.76 -14.87 5.12
CA GLY A 91 4.33 -15.14 5.35
C GLY A 91 3.56 -13.89 5.77
N ILE A 92 2.23 -13.95 5.65
CA ILE A 92 1.35 -12.80 5.92
C ILE A 92 1.50 -12.33 7.36
N THR A 93 1.47 -13.24 8.34
CA THR A 93 1.46 -12.92 9.78
C THR A 93 2.69 -12.15 10.24
N ARG A 94 3.85 -12.38 9.60
CA ARG A 94 5.12 -11.68 9.89
C ARG A 94 5.30 -10.43 9.03
N ALA A 95 4.86 -10.45 7.77
CA ALA A 95 4.99 -9.32 6.86
C ALA A 95 4.04 -8.17 7.21
N THR A 96 2.79 -8.46 7.57
CA THR A 96 1.78 -7.40 7.78
C THR A 96 2.08 -6.46 8.95
N PRO A 97 2.57 -6.89 10.14
CA PRO A 97 2.95 -5.95 11.18
C PRO A 97 4.07 -5.01 10.74
N ILE A 98 5.05 -5.52 9.98
CA ILE A 98 6.14 -4.70 9.44
C ILE A 98 5.59 -3.67 8.45
N LEU A 99 4.69 -4.07 7.55
CA LEU A 99 4.04 -3.16 6.60
C LEU A 99 3.15 -2.12 7.31
N SER A 100 2.57 -2.44 8.46
CA SER A 100 1.81 -1.49 9.28
C SER A 100 2.65 -0.35 9.86
N THR A 101 3.98 -0.35 9.68
CA THR A 101 4.83 0.81 9.99
C THR A 101 4.72 1.95 8.95
N THR A 102 3.94 1.76 7.88
CA THR A 102 3.67 2.79 6.85
C THR A 102 3.31 4.17 7.42
N PRO A 103 2.47 4.33 8.47
CA PRO A 103 2.16 5.64 9.05
C PRO A 103 3.38 6.40 9.58
N LEU A 104 4.41 5.69 10.08
CA LEU A 104 5.65 6.30 10.54
C LEU A 104 6.40 6.95 9.36
N PHE A 105 6.57 6.20 8.27
CA PHE A 105 7.21 6.72 7.05
C PHE A 105 6.38 7.82 6.40
N ALA A 106 5.05 7.67 6.36
CA ALA A 106 4.15 8.67 5.83
C ALA A 106 4.26 9.99 6.60
N MET A 107 4.29 9.94 7.94
CA MET A 107 4.49 11.13 8.78
C MET A 107 5.84 11.80 8.48
N ILE A 108 6.94 11.04 8.42
CA ILE A 108 8.26 11.60 8.14
C ILE A 108 8.29 12.27 6.76
N LEU A 109 7.78 11.60 5.73
CA LEU A 109 7.75 12.13 4.38
C LEU A 109 6.79 13.34 4.25
N GLY A 110 5.65 13.32 4.94
CA GLY A 110 4.71 14.44 4.99
C GLY A 110 5.32 15.69 5.62
N VAL A 111 6.08 15.53 6.70
CA VAL A 111 6.81 16.65 7.32
C VAL A 111 7.91 17.18 6.39
N VAL A 112 8.71 16.29 5.79
CA VAL A 112 9.89 16.68 4.99
C VAL A 112 9.49 17.29 3.65
N PHE A 113 8.49 16.73 2.97
CA PHE A 113 8.14 17.12 1.59
C PHE A 113 6.88 17.99 1.49
N LEU A 114 5.94 17.86 2.44
CA LEU A 114 4.64 18.56 2.40
C LEU A 114 4.52 19.65 3.48
N ASP A 115 5.55 19.85 4.31
CA ASP A 115 5.57 20.80 5.43
C ASP A 115 4.37 20.59 6.40
N GLU A 116 3.98 19.33 6.58
CA GLU A 116 2.88 18.98 7.49
C GLU A 116 3.25 19.31 8.95
N ARG A 117 2.36 20.02 9.63
CA ARG A 117 2.56 20.37 11.05
C ARG A 117 2.30 19.15 11.93
N VAL A 118 3.36 18.64 12.56
CA VAL A 118 3.25 17.56 13.54
C VAL A 118 2.57 18.09 14.80
N THR A 119 1.36 17.62 15.06
CA THR A 119 0.71 17.86 16.35
C THR A 119 1.23 16.88 17.40
N PRO A 120 1.31 17.26 18.67
CA PRO A 120 1.72 16.35 19.75
C PRO A 120 0.87 15.08 19.80
N LEU A 121 -0.44 15.19 19.50
CA LEU A 121 -1.36 14.06 19.48
C LEU A 121 -1.05 13.08 18.35
N LEU A 122 -0.74 13.58 17.15
CA LEU A 122 -0.31 12.74 16.02
C LEU A 122 0.98 12.00 16.35
N LEU A 123 1.95 12.67 16.98
CA LEU A 123 3.21 12.07 17.37
C LEU A 123 3.00 10.92 18.37
N ILE A 124 2.19 11.14 19.41
CA ILE A 124 1.85 10.11 20.41
C ILE A 124 1.14 8.93 19.76
N GLY A 125 0.19 9.18 18.86
CA GLY A 125 -0.51 8.12 18.12
C GLY A 125 0.43 7.27 17.27
N THR A 126 1.31 7.91 16.49
CA THR A 126 2.30 7.21 15.65
C THR A 126 3.28 6.40 16.49
N LEU A 127 3.75 6.92 17.63
CA LEU A 127 4.62 6.19 18.56
C LEU A 127 3.92 5.00 19.19
N ALA A 128 2.66 5.15 19.61
CA ALA A 128 1.86 4.06 20.18
C ALA A 128 1.64 2.92 19.19
N ILE A 129 1.30 3.24 17.93
CA ILE A 129 1.16 2.25 16.85
C ILE A 129 2.49 1.53 16.60
N THR A 130 3.59 2.29 16.49
CA THR A 130 4.93 1.74 16.26
C THR A 130 5.37 0.82 17.39
N ALA A 131 5.13 1.21 18.65
CA ALA A 131 5.43 0.39 19.82
C ALA A 131 4.62 -0.93 19.83
N GLY A 132 3.32 -0.86 19.50
CA GLY A 132 2.47 -2.04 19.38
C GLY A 132 2.97 -3.01 18.30
N ILE A 133 3.39 -2.50 17.15
CA ILE A 133 3.99 -3.30 16.07
C ILE A 133 5.26 -3.99 16.54
N ILE A 134 6.19 -3.26 17.19
CA ILE A 134 7.44 -3.83 17.71
C ILE A 134 7.15 -4.98 18.67
N LEU A 135 6.14 -4.84 19.53
CA LEU A 135 5.75 -5.87 20.49
C LEU A 135 5.22 -7.13 19.77
N ILE A 136 4.36 -6.97 18.76
CA ILE A 136 3.83 -8.07 17.95
C ILE A 136 4.96 -8.81 17.23
N VAL A 137 5.87 -8.08 16.59
CA VAL A 137 7.00 -8.66 15.85
C VAL A 137 7.92 -9.44 16.81
N ARG A 138 8.19 -8.91 18.01
CA ARG A 138 9.02 -9.59 19.02
C ARG A 138 8.40 -10.89 19.54
N GLN A 139 7.08 -10.97 19.68
CA GLN A 139 6.42 -12.22 20.11
C GLN A 139 6.53 -13.32 19.05
N GLN A 140 6.43 -12.97 17.77
CA GLN A 140 6.45 -13.95 16.68
C GLN A 140 7.85 -14.51 16.36
N GLY A 141 8.93 -13.80 16.75
CA GLY A 141 10.31 -14.30 16.63
C GLY A 141 10.72 -15.29 17.71
N ARG A 142 9.85 -15.57 18.69
CA ARG A 142 10.09 -16.50 19.81
C ARG A 142 9.32 -17.83 19.71
N ALA A 143 8.67 -18.09 18.57
CA ALA A 143 7.96 -19.33 18.27
C ALA A 143 8.70 -20.17 17.23
#